data_AF-A0A2E5E2T6-F1
#
_entry.id   AF-A0A2E5E2T6-F1
#
_cell.length_a   1.000
_cell.length_b   1.000
_cell.length_c   1.000
_cell.angle_alpha   90.00
_cell.angle_beta   90.00
_cell.angle_gamma   90.00
#
_symmetry.space_group_name_H-M   'P 1'
#
loop_
_entity.id
_entity.type
_entity.pdbx_description
1 polymer ?
#
loop_
_entity_poly.entity_id
_entity_poly.type
_entity_poly.pdbx_seq_one_letter_code
_entity_poly.pdbx_strand_id
1 'polypeptide(L)'
;MSDEAMKTEIKLATTWFLAARTMAVADGNVPKVKEAAAGLYARAILELSEQVCVEAKQKHNIGDLRVEDCLASVRTLPRELGEKIMTGVMMIAYANREMHPLEVRWASMLASAIELSEEDFQRCCVGARVIATMLNPSSEESA
;
A
#
# COMPACT_ATOMS: atom_id res chain seq x y z
N MET A 1 2.27 -22.95 11.93
CA MET A 1 2.50 -22.25 10.65
C MET A 1 3.74 -22.87 10.03
N SER A 2 3.73 -23.27 8.76
CA SER A 2 4.92 -23.81 8.12
C SER A 2 5.92 -22.68 7.81
N ASP A 3 7.22 -22.98 7.80
CA ASP A 3 8.27 -22.00 7.48
C ASP A 3 8.08 -21.35 6.10
N GLU A 4 7.48 -22.07 5.16
CA GLU A 4 7.21 -21.60 3.80
C GLU A 4 6.04 -20.61 3.73
N ALA A 5 4.98 -20.85 4.51
CA ALA A 5 3.86 -19.92 4.64
C ALA A 5 4.34 -18.59 5.24
N MET A 6 5.14 -18.64 6.30
CA MET A 6 5.70 -17.45 6.94
C MET A 6 6.59 -16.64 5.97
N LYS A 7 7.44 -17.29 5.18
CA LYS A 7 8.26 -16.62 4.15
C LYS A 7 7.40 -15.93 3.09
N THR A 8 6.28 -16.54 2.71
CA THR A 8 5.35 -15.98 1.73
C THR A 8 4.65 -14.73 2.28
N GLU A 9 4.19 -14.78 3.52
CA GLU A 9 3.58 -13.62 4.20
C GLU A 9 4.59 -12.48 4.39
N ILE A 10 5.85 -12.78 4.74
CA ILE A 10 6.92 -11.77 4.85
C ILE A 10 7.16 -11.11 3.48
N LYS A 11 7.16 -11.86 2.38
CA LYS A 11 7.30 -11.28 1.03
C LYS A 11 6.13 -10.36 0.68
N LEU A 12 4.89 -10.78 0.98
CA LEU A 12 3.70 -9.95 0.76
C LEU A 12 3.78 -8.66 1.60
N ALA A 13 4.11 -8.78 2.87
CA ALA A 13 4.28 -7.64 3.78
C ALA A 13 5.38 -6.69 3.31
N THR A 14 6.52 -7.23 2.84
CA THR A 14 7.64 -6.46 2.30
C THR A 14 7.20 -5.68 1.06
N THR A 15 6.47 -6.35 0.15
CA THR A 15 5.92 -5.73 -1.05
C THR A 15 4.95 -4.60 -0.69
N TRP A 16 4.05 -4.84 0.26
CA TRP A 16 3.13 -3.83 0.77
C TRP A 16 3.86 -2.61 1.34
N PHE A 17 4.80 -2.81 2.28
CA PHE A 17 5.50 -1.70 2.92
C PHE A 17 6.35 -0.91 1.94
N LEU A 18 6.91 -1.56 0.92
CA LEU A 18 7.66 -0.88 -0.14
C LEU A 18 6.75 -0.02 -1.02
N ALA A 19 5.58 -0.53 -1.38
CA ALA A 19 4.58 0.21 -2.15
C ALA A 19 4.00 1.39 -1.37
N ALA A 20 3.66 1.17 -0.10
CA ALA A 20 3.14 2.17 0.83
C ALA A 20 4.17 3.27 1.10
N ARG A 21 5.45 2.91 1.33
CA ARG A 21 6.54 3.87 1.53
C ARG A 21 6.71 4.76 0.31
N THR A 22 6.72 4.17 -0.89
CA THR A 22 6.88 4.93 -2.14
C THR A 22 5.77 5.95 -2.32
N MET A 23 4.52 5.56 -2.01
CA MET A 23 3.40 6.50 -2.02
C MET A 23 3.55 7.59 -0.97
N ALA A 24 3.88 7.22 0.28
CA ALA A 24 3.98 8.16 1.38
C ALA A 24 5.08 9.20 1.20
N VAL A 25 6.16 8.93 0.44
CA VAL A 25 7.24 9.90 0.16
C VAL A 25 7.08 10.60 -1.18
N ALA A 26 6.11 10.22 -2.02
CA ALA A 26 6.01 10.72 -3.39
C ALA A 26 5.75 12.23 -3.44
N ASP A 27 5.09 12.79 -2.45
CA ASP A 27 4.87 14.24 -2.28
C ASP A 27 6.01 14.95 -1.54
N GLY A 28 7.07 14.24 -1.14
CA GLY A 28 8.22 14.76 -0.40
C GLY A 28 8.00 14.92 1.10
N ASN A 29 6.82 14.57 1.64
CA ASN A 29 6.50 14.65 3.07
C ASN A 29 6.07 13.28 3.59
N VAL A 30 6.66 12.83 4.71
CA VAL A 30 6.18 11.61 5.40
C VAL A 30 5.45 11.98 6.69
N PRO A 31 4.15 12.34 6.64
CA PRO A 31 3.37 12.44 7.85
C PRO A 31 3.39 11.11 8.61
N LYS A 32 3.65 11.13 9.93
CA LYS A 32 3.55 9.95 10.81
C LYS A 32 2.19 9.24 10.71
N VAL A 33 1.14 9.97 10.33
CA VAL A 33 -0.21 9.45 10.08
C VAL A 33 -0.23 8.49 8.88
N LYS A 34 0.51 8.78 7.80
CA LYS A 34 0.61 7.91 6.61
C LYS A 34 1.30 6.57 6.98
N GLU A 35 2.31 6.60 7.86
CA GLU A 35 2.99 5.38 8.33
C GLU A 35 2.09 4.51 9.23
N ALA A 36 1.34 5.11 10.15
CA ALA A 36 0.42 4.38 11.01
C ALA A 36 -0.72 3.72 10.21
N ALA A 37 -1.26 4.42 9.21
CA ALA A 37 -2.27 3.89 8.31
C ALA A 37 -1.76 2.67 7.52
N ALA A 38 -0.49 2.67 7.11
CA ALA A 38 0.11 1.54 6.41
C ALA A 38 0.17 0.26 7.26
N GLY A 39 0.45 0.40 8.57
CA GLY A 39 0.45 -0.73 9.51
C GLY A 39 -0.95 -1.27 9.80
N LEU A 40 -1.95 -0.39 9.95
CA LEU A 40 -3.34 -0.79 10.15
C LEU A 40 -3.90 -1.56 8.95
N TYR A 41 -3.64 -1.06 7.73
CA TYR A 41 -4.09 -1.70 6.50
C TYR A 41 -3.50 -3.11 6.33
N ALA A 42 -2.21 -3.27 6.61
CA ALA A 42 -1.53 -4.57 6.54
C ALA A 42 -2.23 -5.63 7.40
N ARG A 43 -2.66 -5.25 8.60
CA ARG A 43 -3.29 -6.18 9.54
C ARG A 43 -4.77 -6.41 9.22
N ALA A 44 -5.49 -5.36 8.83
CA ALA A 44 -6.94 -5.41 8.67
C ALA A 44 -7.40 -5.93 7.31
N ILE A 45 -6.65 -5.67 6.24
CA ILE A 45 -7.06 -6.00 4.86
C ILE A 45 -6.17 -7.06 4.23
N LEU A 46 -4.87 -7.05 4.51
CA LEU A 46 -3.95 -8.10 4.06
C LEU A 46 -3.86 -9.26 5.07
N GLU A 47 -4.55 -9.16 6.20
CA GLU A 47 -4.63 -10.19 7.25
C GLU A 47 -3.25 -10.62 7.79
N LEU A 48 -2.26 -9.73 7.71
CA LEU A 48 -0.90 -10.02 8.16
C LEU A 48 -0.78 -9.89 9.67
N SER A 49 -0.03 -10.80 10.29
CA SER A 49 0.28 -10.69 11.72
C SER A 49 1.23 -9.51 12.01
N GLU A 50 1.20 -9.02 13.26
CA GLU A 50 2.13 -7.98 13.70
C GLU A 50 3.59 -8.44 13.61
N GLN A 51 3.85 -9.71 13.93
CA GLN A 51 5.19 -10.30 13.83
C GLN A 51 5.71 -10.27 12.38
N VAL A 52 4.87 -10.65 11.41
CA VAL A 52 5.22 -10.58 9.99
C VAL A 52 5.49 -9.13 9.56
N CYS A 53 4.68 -8.18 10.04
CA CYS A 53 4.88 -6.78 9.72
C CYS A 53 6.20 -6.22 10.29
N VAL A 54 6.57 -6.63 11.51
CA VAL A 54 7.86 -6.26 12.12
C VAL A 54 9.01 -6.87 11.35
N GLU A 55 8.90 -8.15 10.97
CA GLU A 55 9.93 -8.89 10.24
C GLU A 55 10.17 -8.30 8.85
N ALA A 56 9.11 -8.01 8.10
CA ALA A 56 9.19 -7.41 6.77
C ALA A 56 9.90 -6.05 6.75
N LYS A 57 9.82 -5.28 7.83
CA LYS A 57 10.49 -3.98 7.98
C LYS A 57 11.95 -4.09 8.42
N GLN A 58 12.45 -5.29 8.74
CA GLN A 58 13.84 -5.48 9.12
C GLN A 58 14.76 -5.14 7.94
N LYS A 59 15.96 -4.62 8.26
CA LYS A 59 16.92 -4.15 7.25
C LYS A 59 17.25 -5.21 6.19
N HIS A 60 17.34 -6.47 6.59
CA HIS A 60 17.67 -7.57 5.68
C HIS A 60 16.54 -7.94 4.71
N ASN A 61 15.30 -7.52 4.97
CA ASN A 61 14.14 -7.81 4.11
C ASN A 61 13.79 -6.64 3.19
N ILE A 62 13.88 -5.39 3.66
CA ILE A 62 13.43 -4.21 2.87
C ILE A 62 14.53 -3.16 2.60
N GLY A 63 15.67 -3.23 3.31
CA GLY A 63 16.64 -2.14 3.35
C GLY A 63 17.24 -1.77 1.99
N ASP A 64 17.54 -2.77 1.17
CA ASP A 64 18.19 -2.58 -0.13
C ASP A 64 17.21 -2.63 -1.32
N LEU A 65 15.91 -2.84 -1.04
CA LEU A 65 14.89 -2.94 -2.09
C LEU A 65 14.53 -1.58 -2.68
N ARG A 66 14.40 -1.57 -4.01
CA ARG A 66 14.11 -0.42 -4.87
C ARG A 66 12.70 -0.49 -5.42
N VAL A 67 12.27 0.60 -6.05
CA VAL A 67 10.96 0.68 -6.72
C VAL A 67 10.79 -0.43 -7.76
N GLU A 68 11.85 -0.79 -8.48
CA GLU A 68 11.84 -1.89 -9.46
C GLU A 68 11.52 -3.24 -8.81
N ASP A 69 12.08 -3.53 -7.64
CA ASP A 69 11.79 -4.75 -6.88
C ASP A 69 10.33 -4.80 -6.43
N CYS A 70 9.76 -3.63 -6.08
CA CYS A 70 8.34 -3.51 -5.78
C CYS A 70 7.46 -3.90 -6.97
N LEU A 71 7.74 -3.31 -8.14
CA LEU A 71 6.98 -3.55 -9.37
C LEU A 71 7.11 -5.00 -9.84
N ALA A 72 8.30 -5.59 -9.72
CA ALA A 72 8.52 -7.00 -10.00
C ALA A 72 7.73 -7.90 -9.04
N SER A 73 7.71 -7.57 -7.75
CA SER A 73 7.01 -8.36 -6.72
C SER A 73 5.49 -8.34 -6.94
N VAL A 74 4.88 -7.16 -7.16
CA VAL A 74 3.42 -7.07 -7.35
C VAL A 74 2.93 -7.80 -8.60
N ARG A 75 3.74 -7.87 -9.66
CA ARG A 75 3.40 -8.60 -10.89
C ARG A 75 3.24 -10.11 -10.66
N THR A 76 3.91 -10.64 -9.65
CA THR A 76 3.84 -12.07 -9.31
C THR A 76 2.69 -12.42 -8.37
N LEU A 77 1.99 -11.42 -7.84
CA LEU A 77 0.90 -11.64 -6.90
C LEU A 77 -0.36 -12.11 -7.64
N PRO A 78 -1.19 -12.94 -6.98
CA PRO A 78 -2.58 -13.11 -7.37
C PRO A 78 -3.26 -11.75 -7.50
N ARG A 79 -4.08 -11.61 -8.54
CA ARG A 79 -4.77 -10.35 -8.88
C ARG A 79 -5.48 -9.72 -7.69
N GLU A 80 -6.19 -10.52 -6.90
CA GLU A 80 -6.90 -10.05 -5.70
C GLU A 80 -5.96 -9.35 -4.70
N LEU A 81 -4.76 -9.90 -4.48
CA LEU A 81 -3.78 -9.27 -3.59
C LEU A 81 -3.19 -8.00 -4.20
N GLY A 82 -2.98 -7.98 -5.52
CA GLY A 82 -2.61 -6.76 -6.25
C GLY A 82 -3.64 -5.64 -6.07
N GLU A 83 -4.93 -5.94 -6.24
CA GLU A 83 -6.03 -4.99 -6.04
C GLU A 83 -6.11 -4.47 -4.60
N LYS A 84 -5.88 -5.33 -3.60
CA LYS A 84 -5.77 -4.92 -2.19
C LYS A 84 -4.57 -3.97 -1.96
N ILE A 85 -3.40 -4.28 -2.51
CA ILE A 85 -2.24 -3.38 -2.43
C ILE A 85 -2.55 -2.04 -3.10
N MET A 86 -3.13 -2.05 -4.30
CA MET A 86 -3.52 -0.84 -5.03
C MET A 86 -4.48 0.02 -4.20
N THR A 87 -5.50 -0.60 -3.61
CA THR A 87 -6.49 0.07 -2.75
C THR A 87 -5.83 0.70 -1.53
N GLY A 88 -4.95 -0.02 -0.84
CA GLY A 88 -4.22 0.51 0.32
C GLY A 88 -3.29 1.67 -0.05
N VAL A 89 -2.61 1.59 -1.19
CA VAL A 89 -1.74 2.66 -1.69
C VAL A 89 -2.56 3.92 -2.00
N MET A 90 -3.72 3.78 -2.66
CA MET A 90 -4.61 4.92 -2.91
C MET A 90 -5.17 5.51 -1.61
N MET A 91 -5.45 4.68 -0.60
CA MET A 91 -5.94 5.14 0.70
C MET A 91 -4.91 6.07 1.37
N ILE A 92 -3.62 5.75 1.26
CA ILE A 92 -2.53 6.61 1.76
C ILE A 92 -2.50 7.95 1.04
N ALA A 93 -2.65 7.95 -0.29
CA ALA A 93 -2.70 9.18 -1.08
C ALA A 93 -3.92 10.05 -0.69
N TYR A 94 -5.07 9.42 -0.44
CA TYR A 94 -6.28 10.12 0.01
C TYR A 94 -6.24 10.62 1.45
N ALA A 95 -5.20 10.31 2.24
CA ALA A 95 -5.12 10.71 3.65
C ALA A 95 -5.23 12.24 3.83
N ASN A 96 -4.74 13.02 2.86
CA ASN A 96 -4.79 14.48 2.86
C ASN A 96 -5.82 15.05 1.86
N ARG A 97 -6.66 14.21 1.26
CA ARG A 97 -7.70 14.56 0.26
C ARG A 97 -7.19 15.24 -1.03
N GLU A 98 -5.88 15.39 -1.20
CA GLU A 98 -5.24 15.85 -2.42
C GLU A 98 -4.28 14.78 -2.92
N MET A 99 -4.18 14.62 -4.25
CA MET A 99 -3.19 13.73 -4.87
C MET A 99 -2.17 14.56 -5.64
N HIS A 100 -0.91 14.42 -5.26
CA HIS A 100 0.20 15.06 -5.96
C HIS A 100 0.51 14.34 -7.28
N PRO A 101 1.05 15.04 -8.30
CA PRO A 101 1.38 14.42 -9.59
C PRO A 101 2.29 13.19 -9.50
N LEU A 102 3.20 13.16 -8.51
CA LEU A 102 4.08 12.01 -8.27
C LEU A 102 3.35 10.82 -7.63
N GLU A 103 2.36 11.07 -6.78
CA GLU A 103 1.47 10.03 -6.23
C GLU A 103 0.62 9.42 -7.36
N VAL A 104 0.07 10.25 -8.25
CA VAL A 104 -0.66 9.79 -9.45
C VAL A 104 0.24 8.93 -10.33
N ARG A 105 1.48 9.39 -10.61
CA ARG A 105 2.43 8.64 -11.42
C ARG A 105 2.77 7.29 -10.79
N TRP A 106 2.98 7.25 -9.47
CA TRP A 106 3.23 6.00 -8.76
C TRP A 106 2.03 5.06 -8.83
N ALA A 107 0.81 5.56 -8.59
CA ALA A 107 -0.42 4.80 -8.73
C ALA A 107 -0.58 4.19 -10.13
N SER A 108 -0.32 4.96 -11.19
CA SER A 108 -0.37 4.47 -12.57
C SER A 108 0.68 3.38 -12.86
N MET A 109 1.92 3.55 -12.39
CA MET A 109 2.97 2.54 -12.54
C MET A 109 2.60 1.24 -11.83
N LEU A 110 2.04 1.35 -10.63
CA LEU A 110 1.63 0.20 -9.83
C LEU A 110 0.43 -0.52 -10.47
N ALA A 111 -0.59 0.21 -10.90
CA ALA A 111 -1.75 -0.34 -11.60
C ALA A 111 -1.35 -1.06 -12.89
N SER A 112 -0.40 -0.49 -13.64
CA SER A 112 0.16 -1.14 -14.83
C SER A 112 0.92 -2.42 -14.51
N ALA A 113 1.69 -2.45 -13.42
CA ALA A 113 2.42 -3.67 -13.01
C ALA A 113 1.49 -4.79 -12.52
N ILE A 114 0.32 -4.44 -11.99
CA ILE A 114 -0.74 -5.37 -11.56
C ILE A 114 -1.67 -5.77 -12.74
N GLU A 115 -1.52 -5.12 -13.91
CA GLU A 115 -2.37 -5.32 -15.09
C GLU A 115 -3.85 -5.02 -14.83
N LEU A 116 -4.12 -3.94 -14.07
CA LEU A 116 -5.48 -3.47 -13.83
C LEU A 116 -6.07 -2.83 -15.08
N SER A 117 -7.34 -3.12 -15.35
CA SER A 117 -8.13 -2.32 -16.29
C SER A 117 -8.46 -0.96 -15.69
N GLU A 118 -8.89 0.00 -16.52
CA GLU A 118 -9.36 1.30 -16.03
C GLU A 118 -10.53 1.15 -15.05
N GLU A 119 -11.42 0.19 -15.30
CA GLU A 119 -12.58 -0.07 -14.43
C GLU A 119 -12.15 -0.60 -13.06
N ASP A 120 -11.21 -1.56 -13.03
CA ASP A 120 -10.69 -2.08 -11.77
C ASP A 120 -9.93 -1.01 -10.98
N PHE A 121 -9.13 -0.19 -11.68
CA PHE A 121 -8.42 0.93 -11.07
C PHE A 121 -9.39 1.93 -10.44
N GLN A 122 -10.50 2.25 -11.13
CA GLN A 122 -11.56 3.10 -10.58
C GLN A 122 -12.22 2.46 -9.35
N ARG A 123 -12.49 1.16 -9.37
CA ARG A 123 -13.01 0.43 -8.20
C ARG A 123 -12.06 0.52 -7.00
N CYS A 124 -10.75 0.32 -7.21
CA CYS A 124 -9.74 0.52 -6.16
C CYS A 124 -9.74 1.95 -5.63
N CYS A 125 -9.87 2.96 -6.49
CA CYS A 125 -9.92 4.37 -6.08
C CYS A 125 -11.15 4.67 -5.21
N VAL A 126 -12.32 4.14 -5.56
CA VAL A 126 -13.56 4.32 -4.78
C VAL A 126 -13.43 3.65 -3.42
N GLY A 127 -12.99 2.38 -3.38
CA GLY A 127 -12.79 1.65 -2.13
C GLY A 127 -11.79 2.34 -1.20
N ALA A 128 -10.68 2.81 -1.76
CA ALA A 128 -9.65 3.54 -1.02
C ALA A 128 -10.18 4.83 -0.38
N ARG A 129 -11.03 5.58 -1.09
CA ARG A 129 -11.64 6.81 -0.55
C ARG A 129 -12.57 6.51 0.62
N VAL A 130 -13.39 5.47 0.51
CA VAL A 130 -14.30 5.03 1.59
C VAL A 130 -13.49 4.66 2.84
N ILE A 131 -12.44 3.85 2.68
CA ILE A 131 -11.59 3.42 3.79
C ILE A 131 -10.86 4.62 4.41
N ALA A 132 -10.30 5.53 3.60
CA ALA A 132 -9.62 6.72 4.09
C ALA A 132 -10.55 7.61 4.93
N THR A 133 -11.80 7.80 4.50
CA THR A 133 -12.81 8.56 5.27
C THR A 133 -13.13 7.90 6.60
N MET A 134 -13.25 6.56 6.64
CA MET A 134 -13.48 5.83 7.90
C MET A 134 -12.34 5.98 8.90
N LEU A 135 -11.09 6.10 8.42
CA LEU A 135 -9.91 6.25 9.26
C LEU A 135 -9.71 7.70 9.76
N ASN A 136 -10.21 8.71 9.05
CA ASN A 136 -10.09 10.13 9.39
C ASN A 136 -11.44 10.88 9.29
N PRO A 137 -12.43 10.55 10.15
CA PRO A 137 -13.78 11.12 10.05
C PRO A 137 -13.85 12.63 10.33
N SER A 138 -12.88 13.19 11.05
CA SER A 138 -12.85 14.60 11.49
C SER A 138 -12.49 15.64 10.43
N SER A 139 -12.37 15.24 9.17
CA SER A 139 -12.05 16.17 8.06
C SER A 139 -13.30 16.77 7.38
N GLU A 140 -14.51 16.46 7.87
CA GLU A 140 -15.78 17.02 7.35
C GLU A 140 -16.32 18.24 8.12
N GLU A 141 -15.73 18.65 9.24
CA GLU A 141 -16.24 19.76 10.09
C GLU A 141 -15.51 21.10 9.94
N SER A 142 -14.90 21.38 8.78
CA SER A 142 -14.28 22.69 8.53
C SER A 142 -14.49 23.13 7.08
N ALA A 143 -15.75 23.38 6.72
CA ALA A 143 -16.15 24.14 5.54
C ALA A 143 -17.21 25.17 5.94
#